data_AF-A0A6B0UTU4-F1
#
_entry.id   AF-A0A6B0UTU4-F1
#
_cell.length_a   1.000
_cell.length_b   1.000
_cell.length_c   1.000
_cell.angle_alpha   90.00
_cell.angle_beta   90.00
_cell.angle_gamma   90.00
#
_symmetry.space_group_name_H-M   'P 1'
#
loop_
_entity.id
_entity.type
_entity.pdbx_description
1 polymer ?
#
loop_
_entity_poly.entity_id
_entity_poly.type
_entity_poly.pdbx_seq_one_letter_code
_entity_poly.pdbx_strand_id
1 'polypeptide(L)'
;PHLPVPVYTGYDDDESVADFLGELQTYHHAYGASEAFIVGRIVPLALQASVGCWLGSQGLFTSLANFQTRLQEEFLPVGYATQIFREFEARTQHLQESRVQYVRVMQEFFKRVDRNTPESARVAWVRRQCHPRYHVYFINRTF
;
A
#
# COMPACT_ATOMS: atom_id res chain seq x y z
N PRO A 1 -11.59 22.80 -4.76
CA PRO A 1 -12.06 21.44 -4.39
C PRO A 1 -11.56 21.09 -2.97
N HIS A 2 -12.46 20.86 -2.02
CA HIS A 2 -12.09 20.33 -0.71
C HIS A 2 -11.86 18.82 -0.85
N LEU A 3 -10.62 18.38 -0.74
CA LEU A 3 -10.31 16.96 -0.63
C LEU A 3 -10.77 16.49 0.76
N PRO A 4 -11.59 15.44 0.85
CA PRO A 4 -11.95 14.88 2.15
C PRO A 4 -10.70 14.34 2.84
N VAL A 5 -10.63 14.53 4.16
CA VAL A 5 -9.58 13.93 4.98
C VAL A 5 -9.88 12.43 5.05
N PRO A 6 -8.92 11.54 4.74
CA PRO A 6 -9.12 10.10 4.89
C PRO A 6 -9.34 9.75 6.36
N VAL A 7 -10.21 8.78 6.62
CA VAL A 7 -10.57 8.35 7.98
C VAL A 7 -10.20 6.89 8.14
N TYR A 8 -9.69 6.52 9.31
CA TYR A 8 -9.41 5.14 9.67
C TYR A 8 -9.84 4.84 11.11
N THR A 9 -10.63 3.78 11.27
CA THR A 9 -11.29 3.40 12.52
C THR A 9 -10.65 2.21 13.23
N GLY A 10 -9.74 1.50 12.56
CA GLY A 10 -8.92 0.42 13.12
C GLY A 10 -9.41 -0.96 12.77
N TYR A 11 -9.57 -1.81 13.78
CA TYR A 11 -10.00 -3.20 13.57
C TYR A 11 -11.44 -3.35 13.06
N ASP A 12 -12.26 -2.32 13.22
CA ASP A 12 -13.65 -2.27 12.75
C ASP A 12 -13.78 -1.67 11.33
N ASP A 13 -12.65 -1.35 10.68
CA ASP A 13 -12.64 -0.74 9.36
C ASP A 13 -12.70 -1.81 8.25
N ASP A 14 -13.41 -1.50 7.16
CA ASP A 14 -13.46 -2.34 5.96
C ASP A 14 -12.14 -2.26 5.18
N GLU A 15 -11.39 -1.16 5.33
CA GLU A 15 -10.11 -0.93 4.68
C GLU A 15 -8.93 -1.31 5.56
N SER A 16 -7.84 -1.80 4.95
CA SER A 16 -6.63 -2.11 5.71
C SER A 16 -5.88 -0.84 6.08
N VAL A 17 -5.08 -0.90 7.15
CA VAL A 17 -4.13 0.18 7.49
C VAL A 17 -3.21 0.56 6.32
N ALA A 18 -2.91 -0.39 5.42
CA ALA A 18 -2.10 -0.12 4.23
C ALA A 18 -2.86 0.72 3.19
N ASP A 19 -4.16 0.53 3.05
CA ASP A 19 -5.01 1.30 2.14
C ASP A 19 -5.16 2.73 2.67
N PHE A 20 -5.50 2.90 3.95
CA PHE A 20 -5.53 4.22 4.61
C PHE A 20 -4.21 5.00 4.45
N LEU A 21 -3.07 4.35 4.65
CA LEU A 21 -1.76 4.99 4.48
C LEU A 21 -1.50 5.44 3.03
N GLY A 22 -2.01 4.69 2.06
CA GLY A 22 -1.99 5.08 0.64
C GLY A 22 -2.87 6.31 0.37
N GLU A 23 -4.05 6.37 0.97
CA GLU A 23 -4.94 7.53 0.87
C GLU A 23 -4.33 8.77 1.52
N LEU A 24 -3.75 8.63 2.72
CA LEU A 24 -3.07 9.71 3.43
C LEU A 24 -1.88 10.26 2.63
N GLN A 25 -1.13 9.38 1.96
CA GLN A 25 -0.05 9.79 1.06
C GLN A 25 -0.58 10.54 -0.17
N THR A 26 -1.69 10.07 -0.75
CA THR A 26 -2.36 10.75 -1.87
C THR A 26 -2.85 12.14 -1.46
N TYR A 27 -3.48 12.23 -0.29
CA TYR A 27 -3.92 13.49 0.30
C TYR A 27 -2.75 14.45 0.51
N HIS A 28 -1.66 13.99 1.13
CA HIS A 28 -0.45 14.78 1.36
C HIS A 28 0.11 15.36 0.06
N HIS A 29 0.21 14.54 -0.99
CA HIS A 29 0.69 14.99 -2.30
C HIS A 29 -0.26 15.97 -2.99
N ALA A 30 -1.58 15.71 -2.95
CA ALA A 30 -2.57 16.54 -3.61
C ALA A 30 -2.73 17.91 -2.93
N TYR A 31 -2.60 17.96 -1.61
CA TYR A 31 -2.72 19.19 -0.83
C TYR A 31 -1.39 19.98 -0.73
N GLY A 32 -0.26 19.36 -1.06
CA GLY A 32 1.07 19.96 -0.92
C GLY A 32 1.41 20.36 0.51
N ALA A 33 0.83 19.66 1.50
CA ALA A 33 1.00 19.97 2.91
C ALA A 33 2.41 19.59 3.40
N SER A 34 2.88 20.23 4.47
CA SER A 34 4.13 19.81 5.12
C SER A 34 3.90 18.56 5.98
N GLU A 35 4.93 17.75 6.19
CA GLU A 35 4.83 16.59 7.10
C GLU A 35 4.38 16.99 8.52
N ALA A 36 4.90 18.12 9.03
CA ALA A 36 4.50 18.65 10.33
C ALA A 36 3.00 18.98 10.40
N PHE A 37 2.42 19.46 9.29
CA PHE A 37 0.98 19.69 9.19
C PHE A 37 0.20 18.37 9.15
N ILE A 38 0.66 17.39 8.37
CA ILE A 38 0.01 16.07 8.32
C ILE A 38 -0.02 15.43 9.70
N VAL A 39 1.13 15.32 10.37
CA VAL A 39 1.25 14.66 11.68
C VAL A 39 0.54 15.47 12.77
N GLY A 40 0.70 16.79 12.80
CA GLY A 40 0.18 17.61 13.89
C GLY A 40 -1.30 17.99 13.77
N ARG A 41 -1.89 17.94 12.57
CA ARG A 41 -3.27 18.40 12.33
C ARG A 41 -4.15 17.39 11.61
N ILE A 42 -3.63 16.65 10.64
CA ILE A 42 -4.44 15.72 9.86
C ILE A 42 -4.60 14.38 10.56
N VAL A 43 -3.50 13.79 11.05
CA VAL A 43 -3.53 12.49 11.75
C VAL A 43 -4.53 12.46 12.92
N PRO A 44 -4.60 13.48 13.81
CA PRO A 44 -5.59 13.50 14.89
C PRO A 44 -7.05 13.59 14.42
N LEU A 45 -7.30 14.07 13.20
CA LEU A 45 -8.64 14.15 12.62
C LEU A 45 -9.01 12.88 11.84
N ALA A 46 -8.00 12.27 11.21
CA ALA A 46 -8.13 11.08 10.40
C ALA A 46 -8.37 9.81 11.24
N LEU A 47 -7.73 9.71 12.40
CA LEU A 47 -7.83 8.52 13.25
C LEU A 47 -9.02 8.64 14.20
N GLN A 48 -9.95 7.70 14.08
CA GLN A 48 -11.19 7.68 14.84
C GLN A 48 -11.35 6.35 15.58
N ALA A 49 -12.39 6.27 16.43
CA ALA A 49 -12.74 5.06 17.18
C ALA A 49 -11.54 4.42 17.90
N SER A 50 -11.27 3.13 17.65
CA SER A 50 -10.21 2.38 18.34
C SER A 50 -8.81 2.96 18.09
N VAL A 51 -8.55 3.47 16.90
CA VAL A 51 -7.26 4.07 16.53
C VAL A 51 -7.09 5.46 17.15
N GLY A 52 -8.18 6.21 17.33
CA GLY A 52 -8.18 7.47 18.06
C GLY A 52 -7.77 7.27 19.54
N CYS A 53 -8.27 6.21 20.18
CA CYS A 53 -7.85 5.84 21.53
C CYS A 53 -6.38 5.44 21.59
N TRP A 54 -5.90 4.64 20.62
CA TRP A 54 -4.49 4.29 20.49
C TRP A 54 -3.61 5.52 20.29
N LEU A 55 -4.02 6.47 19.46
CA LEU A 55 -3.29 7.73 19.25
C LEU A 55 -3.09 8.48 20.57
N GLY A 56 -4.11 8.50 21.45
CA GLY A 56 -4.03 9.14 22.76
C GLY A 56 -3.04 8.48 23.73
N SER A 57 -2.66 7.21 23.52
CA SER A 57 -1.64 6.52 24.30
C SER A 57 -0.23 6.61 23.69
N GLN A 58 -0.09 7.13 22.47
CA GLN A 58 1.20 7.32 21.82
C GLN A 58 1.94 8.57 22.33
N GLY A 59 3.27 8.47 22.43
CA GLY A 59 4.12 9.66 22.51
C GLY A 59 4.14 10.44 21.19
N LEU A 60 4.70 11.65 21.19
CA LEU A 60 4.84 12.48 19.99
C LEU A 60 5.53 11.71 18.85
N PHE A 61 4.99 11.84 17.64
CA PHE A 61 5.64 11.32 16.44
C PHE A 61 6.71 12.30 15.95
N THR A 62 7.91 11.78 15.69
CA THR A 62 9.06 12.59 15.29
C THR A 62 9.09 12.89 13.78
N SER A 63 8.33 12.13 12.99
CA SER A 63 8.19 12.29 11.54
C SER A 63 6.95 11.56 11.04
N LEU A 64 6.56 11.81 9.79
CA LEU A 64 5.49 11.04 9.14
C LEU A 64 5.84 9.55 9.06
N ALA A 65 7.09 9.22 8.76
CA ALA A 65 7.56 7.84 8.72
C ALA A 65 7.45 7.15 10.09
N ASN A 66 7.82 7.84 11.18
CA ASN A 66 7.69 7.29 12.54
C ASN A 66 6.22 6.99 12.90
N PHE A 67 5.31 7.87 12.51
CA PHE A 67 3.87 7.62 12.65
C PHE A 67 3.44 6.38 11.86
N GLN A 68 3.81 6.29 10.59
CA GLN A 68 3.43 5.16 9.72
C GLN A 68 3.91 3.83 10.28
N THR A 69 5.17 3.76 10.74
CA THR A 69 5.74 2.55 11.34
C THR A 69 4.97 2.11 12.57
N ARG A 70 4.70 3.02 13.52
CA ARG A 70 3.96 2.68 14.75
C ARG A 70 2.51 2.25 14.47
N LEU A 71 1.85 2.92 13.53
CA LEU A 71 0.48 2.56 13.14
C LEU A 71 0.44 1.17 12.51
N GLN A 72 1.41 0.85 11.66
CA GLN A 72 1.55 -0.48 11.07
C GLN A 72 1.87 -1.55 12.11
N GLU A 73 2.77 -1.29 13.06
CA GLU A 73 3.11 -2.22 14.14
C GLU A 73 1.90 -2.61 14.99
N GLU A 74 0.99 -1.66 15.26
CA GLU A 74 -0.21 -1.92 16.05
C GLU A 74 -1.31 -2.62 15.23
N PHE A 75 -1.61 -2.12 14.03
CA PHE A 75 -2.83 -2.51 13.31
C PHE A 75 -2.60 -3.49 12.16
N LEU A 76 -1.36 -3.87 11.85
CA LEU A 76 -1.12 -4.98 10.94
C LEU A 76 -1.27 -6.32 11.68
N PRO A 77 -2.02 -7.28 11.10
CA PRO A 77 -2.03 -8.64 11.60
C PRO A 77 -0.61 -9.23 11.70
N VAL A 78 -0.35 -10.00 12.75
CA VAL A 78 0.91 -10.74 12.88
C VAL A 78 1.11 -11.62 11.65
N GLY A 79 2.27 -11.47 10.99
CA GLY A 79 2.58 -12.21 9.78
C GLY A 79 1.99 -11.63 8.49
N TYR A 80 1.36 -10.45 8.52
CA TYR A 80 0.83 -9.78 7.32
C TYR A 80 1.87 -9.67 6.19
N ALA A 81 3.09 -9.23 6.52
CA ALA A 81 4.17 -9.14 5.53
C ALA A 81 4.49 -10.51 4.89
N THR A 82 4.51 -11.57 5.71
CA THR A 82 4.72 -12.95 5.23
C THR A 82 3.55 -13.43 4.37
N GLN A 83 2.32 -13.10 4.75
CA GLN A 83 1.12 -13.45 3.98
C GLN A 83 1.12 -12.76 2.62
N ILE A 84 1.33 -11.44 2.58
CA ILE A 84 1.39 -10.68 1.32
C ILE A 84 2.54 -11.18 0.43
N PHE A 85 3.69 -11.53 1.02
CA PHE A 85 4.79 -12.14 0.27
C PHE A 85 4.40 -13.48 -0.35
N ARG A 86 3.75 -14.37 0.43
CA ARG A 86 3.25 -15.66 -0.08
C ARG A 86 2.20 -15.50 -1.16
N GLU A 87 1.27 -14.56 -0.99
CA GLU A 87 0.25 -14.23 -2.01
C GLU A 87 0.92 -13.73 -3.28
N PHE A 88 1.91 -12.86 -3.16
CA PHE A 88 2.71 -12.37 -4.28
C PHE A 88 3.48 -13.48 -5.01
N GLU A 89 4.10 -14.41 -4.27
CA GLU A 89 4.80 -15.56 -4.86
C GLU A 89 3.84 -16.51 -5.59
N ALA A 90 2.65 -16.75 -5.01
CA ALA A 90 1.63 -17.62 -5.58
C ALA A 90 0.85 -16.97 -6.74
N ARG A 91 0.99 -15.65 -6.94
CA ARG A 91 0.19 -14.91 -7.89
C ARG A 91 0.57 -15.20 -9.35
N THR A 92 -0.25 -16.01 -10.00
CA THR A 92 -0.21 -16.29 -11.45
C THR A 92 -1.36 -15.59 -12.16
N GLN A 93 -1.17 -15.15 -13.42
CA GLN A 93 -2.27 -14.55 -14.18
C GLN A 93 -3.36 -15.57 -14.50
N HIS A 94 -4.61 -15.25 -14.17
CA HIS A 94 -5.75 -16.13 -14.47
C HIS A 94 -6.10 -16.08 -15.97
N LEU A 95 -6.69 -17.15 -16.51
CA LEU A 95 -7.05 -17.24 -17.94
C LEU A 95 -7.99 -16.11 -18.41
N GLN A 96 -8.93 -15.73 -17.55
CA GLN A 96 -9.92 -14.67 -17.81
C GLN A 96 -9.42 -13.27 -17.45
N GLU A 97 -8.25 -13.16 -16.82
CA GLU A 97 -7.70 -11.88 -16.42
C GLU A 97 -6.99 -11.22 -17.59
N SER A 98 -7.34 -9.96 -17.87
CA SER A 98 -6.62 -9.18 -18.88
C SER A 98 -5.19 -8.86 -18.43
N ARG A 99 -4.28 -8.70 -19.41
CA ARG A 99 -2.89 -8.33 -19.11
C ARG A 99 -2.79 -7.03 -18.30
N VAL A 100 -3.65 -6.05 -18.57
CA VAL A 100 -3.62 -4.75 -17.89
C VAL A 100 -4.01 -4.90 -16.42
N GLN A 101 -5.07 -5.66 -16.14
CA GLN A 101 -5.49 -5.97 -14.76
C GLN A 101 -4.38 -6.70 -14.01
N TYR A 102 -3.80 -7.73 -14.62
CA TYR A 102 -2.71 -8.50 -14.03
C TYR A 102 -1.51 -7.64 -13.67
N VAL A 103 -1.03 -6.81 -14.61
CA VAL A 103 0.11 -5.92 -14.37
C VAL A 103 -0.19 -4.91 -13.26
N ARG A 104 -1.40 -4.34 -13.20
CA ARG A 104 -1.81 -3.44 -12.12
C ARG A 104 -1.75 -4.12 -10.76
N VAL A 105 -2.31 -5.32 -10.64
CA VAL A 105 -2.29 -6.09 -9.39
C VAL A 105 -0.84 -6.38 -8.96
N MET A 106 0.02 -6.79 -9.89
CA MET A 106 1.44 -7.03 -9.60
C MET A 106 2.17 -5.76 -9.16
N GLN A 107 1.86 -4.61 -9.74
CA GLN A 107 2.41 -3.32 -9.30
C GLN A 107 2.02 -2.98 -7.86
N GLU A 108 0.77 -3.22 -7.46
CA GLU A 108 0.34 -3.02 -6.07
C GLU A 108 1.05 -3.98 -5.12
N PHE A 109 1.27 -5.25 -5.51
CA PHE A 109 2.09 -6.17 -4.71
C PHE A 109 3.53 -5.67 -4.54
N PHE A 110 4.18 -5.17 -5.60
CA PHE A 110 5.53 -4.62 -5.47
C PHE A 110 5.59 -3.39 -4.55
N LYS A 111 4.55 -2.56 -4.51
CA LYS A 111 4.50 -1.45 -3.55
C LYS A 111 4.45 -1.95 -2.09
N ARG A 112 3.74 -3.06 -1.84
CA ARG A 112 3.51 -3.62 -0.50
C ARG A 112 4.65 -4.51 -0.01
N VAL A 113 5.27 -5.29 -0.91
CA VAL A 113 6.34 -6.25 -0.59
C VAL A 113 7.71 -5.57 -0.58
N ASP A 114 8.05 -4.86 -1.66
CA ASP A 114 9.35 -4.19 -1.80
C ASP A 114 9.33 -3.11 -2.89
N ARG A 115 9.22 -1.85 -2.43
CA ARG A 115 9.22 -0.68 -3.29
C ARG A 115 10.56 -0.46 -4.01
N ASN A 116 11.65 -1.07 -3.55
CA ASN A 116 13.00 -0.88 -4.11
C ASN A 116 13.41 -1.98 -5.10
N THR A 117 12.56 -2.98 -5.35
CA THR A 117 12.84 -4.00 -6.37
C THR A 117 13.13 -3.33 -7.73
N PRO A 118 14.28 -3.62 -8.37
CA PRO A 118 14.62 -3.05 -9.68
C PRO A 118 13.55 -3.36 -10.73
N GLU A 119 13.29 -2.41 -11.63
CA GLU A 119 12.28 -2.56 -12.67
C GLU A 119 12.51 -3.81 -13.54
N SER A 120 13.77 -4.10 -13.89
CA SER A 120 14.13 -5.30 -14.63
C SER A 120 13.74 -6.59 -13.91
N ALA A 121 13.92 -6.65 -12.59
CA ALA A 121 13.52 -7.77 -11.75
C ALA A 121 11.98 -7.88 -11.66
N ARG A 122 11.27 -6.74 -11.57
CA ARG A 122 9.80 -6.72 -11.60
C ARG A 122 9.25 -7.27 -12.91
N VAL A 123 9.80 -6.82 -14.04
CA VAL A 123 9.41 -7.29 -15.38
C VAL A 123 9.69 -8.78 -15.54
N ALA A 124 10.85 -9.26 -15.10
CA ALA A 124 11.18 -10.68 -15.15
C ALA A 124 10.18 -11.53 -14.34
N TRP A 125 9.79 -11.05 -13.15
CA TRP A 125 8.80 -11.73 -12.31
C TRP A 125 7.42 -11.78 -12.95
N VAL A 126 6.92 -10.64 -13.43
CA VAL A 126 5.62 -10.53 -14.10
C VAL A 126 5.57 -11.45 -15.31
N ARG A 127 6.65 -11.52 -16.11
CA ARG A 127 6.73 -12.41 -17.28
C ARG A 127 6.68 -13.88 -16.87
N ARG A 128 7.44 -14.27 -15.84
CA ARG A 128 7.47 -15.65 -15.33
C ARG A 128 6.10 -16.14 -14.86
N GLN A 129 5.34 -15.27 -14.20
CA GLN A 129 4.04 -15.57 -13.61
C GLN A 129 2.85 -15.28 -14.54
N CYS A 130 3.12 -14.77 -15.74
CA CYS A 130 2.12 -14.48 -16.76
C CYS A 130 1.59 -15.78 -17.39
N HIS A 131 0.30 -15.79 -17.76
CA HIS A 131 -0.31 -16.95 -18.38
C HIS A 131 0.36 -17.26 -19.74
N PRO A 132 0.67 -18.54 -20.07
CA PRO A 132 1.42 -18.90 -21.29
C PRO A 132 0.85 -18.34 -22.59
N ARG A 133 -0.48 -18.22 -22.69
CA ARG A 133 -1.17 -17.57 -23.82
C ARG A 133 -0.62 -16.18 -24.16
N TYR A 134 -0.15 -15.42 -23.16
CA TYR A 134 0.37 -14.08 -23.38
C TYR A 134 1.89 -14.03 -23.62
N HIS A 135 2.61 -15.13 -23.43
CA HIS A 135 4.08 -15.19 -23.62
C HIS A 135 4.50 -14.76 -25.02
N VAL A 136 3.66 -15.03 -26.03
CA VAL A 136 3.87 -14.60 -27.42
C VAL A 136 3.95 -13.08 -27.59
N TYR A 137 3.34 -12.30 -26.69
CA TYR A 137 3.37 -10.84 -26.74
C TYR A 137 4.56 -10.23 -25.98
N PHE A 138 5.37 -11.05 -25.29
CA PHE A 138 6.58 -10.61 -24.59
C PHE A 138 7.88 -10.89 -25.36
N ILE A 139 7.80 -11.56 -26.51
CA ILE A 139 8.94 -11.78 -27.40
C ILE A 139 9.19 -10.49 -28.20
N ASN A 140 10.43 -9.97 -28.16
CA ASN A 140 10.91 -8.80 -28.92
C ASN A 140 10.36 -7.41 -28.56
N ARG A 141 9.86 -7.18 -27.34
CA ARG A 141 9.64 -5.81 -26.84
C ARG A 141 10.63 -5.50 -25.72
N THR A 142 11.62 -4.69 -26.02
CA THR A 142 12.39 -3.96 -25.01
C THR A 142 11.46 -2.96 -24.33
N PHE A 143 11.40 -3.03 -23.00
CA PHE A 143 10.81 -2.01 -22.14
C PHE A 143 11.94 -1.13 -21.64
#